data_AF-A0A6N6WGE3-F1
#
_entry.id   AF-A0A6N6WGE3-F1
#
_cell.length_a   1.000
_cell.length_b   1.000
_cell.length_c   1.000
_cell.angle_alpha   90.00
_cell.angle_beta   90.00
_cell.angle_gamma   90.00
#
_symmetry.space_group_name_H-M   'P 1'
#
loop_
_entity.id
_entity.type
_entity.pdbx_description
1 polymer ?
#
loop_
_entity_poly.entity_id
_entity_poly.type
_entity_poly.pdbx_seq_one_letter_code
_entity_poly.pdbx_strand_id
1 'polypeptide(L)'
;MPALVAAQTGAADSRAELYRRNLLAGKDVPCRTNASCAALGVAALEAGRLKDAQTLVAMEAALAEATAMQANEENSPKATSSARARVAMALVHQGDVQVRLGALPDARAYYRTAVSRGNDYPNDALLGRAVAAARQRLEAIADKAVVAGVPPNGARFASYMFFGAWNSIEVKPVKGRHGVYRIDGDFVYPTVGADGQPSANMGSLSAYVRFYDGVARVPVTDDGGRAPLDATARITNLAPYDKHEDKPTDKRADRCLIEFKLSAPETLDVATHGSLTECGFGFNVSADGRYYLMTGS
;
A
#
# COMPACT_ATOMS: atom_id res chain seq x y z
N MET A 1 -2.91 51.15 35.18
CA MET A 1 -2.40 50.43 33.99
C MET A 1 -3.11 49.09 33.92
N PRO A 2 -3.96 48.84 32.90
CA PRO A 2 -4.58 47.53 32.74
C PRO A 2 -3.57 46.55 32.13
N ALA A 3 -3.49 45.35 32.70
CA ALA A 3 -2.68 44.26 32.17
C ALA A 3 -3.30 43.75 30.86
N LEU A 4 -2.51 43.79 29.79
CA LEU A 4 -2.82 43.11 28.53
C LEU A 4 -2.85 41.60 28.78
N VAL A 5 -4.06 41.04 28.79
CA VAL A 5 -4.26 39.61 28.60
C VAL A 5 -3.85 39.31 27.17
N ALA A 6 -2.67 38.70 26.99
CA ALA A 6 -2.30 38.12 25.72
C ALA A 6 -3.33 37.04 25.39
N ALA A 7 -4.19 37.32 24.41
CA ALA A 7 -5.01 36.31 23.79
C ALA A 7 -4.06 35.21 23.29
N GLN A 8 -4.17 34.02 23.87
CA GLN A 8 -3.55 32.83 23.31
C GLN A 8 -4.14 32.67 21.92
N THR A 9 -3.37 33.04 20.90
CA THR A 9 -3.62 32.61 19.53
C THR A 9 -3.74 31.09 19.58
N GLY A 10 -4.95 30.56 19.37
CA GLY A 10 -5.19 29.12 19.36
C GLY A 10 -4.16 28.45 18.47
N ALA A 11 -3.50 27.42 18.99
CA ALA A 11 -2.60 26.59 18.20
C ALA A 11 -3.35 26.21 16.92
N ALA A 12 -2.76 26.48 15.75
CA ALA A 12 -3.34 26.04 14.50
C ALA A 12 -3.61 24.53 14.62
N ASP A 13 -4.83 24.10 14.31
CA ASP A 13 -5.21 22.68 14.36
C ASP A 13 -4.14 21.86 13.61
N SER A 14 -3.64 20.79 14.23
CA SER A 14 -2.62 19.93 13.59
C SER A 14 -3.20 19.29 12.32
N ARG A 15 -2.36 18.91 11.35
CA ARG A 15 -2.88 18.33 10.08
C ARG A 15 -3.61 17.02 10.36
N ALA A 16 -3.18 16.27 11.36
CA ALA A 16 -3.86 15.06 11.80
C ALA A 16 -5.27 15.34 12.33
N GLU A 17 -5.46 16.41 13.11
CA GLU A 17 -6.76 16.80 13.65
C GLU A 17 -7.70 17.32 12.55
N LEU A 18 -7.18 18.13 11.61
CA LEU A 18 -7.93 18.57 10.43
C LEU A 18 -8.36 17.39 9.56
N TYR A 19 -7.44 16.44 9.30
CA TYR A 19 -7.74 15.22 8.56
C TYR A 19 -8.82 14.38 9.25
N ARG A 20 -8.71 14.18 10.57
CA ARG A 20 -9.72 13.46 11.36
C ARG A 20 -11.08 14.15 11.30
N ARG A 21 -11.13 15.48 11.39
CA ARG A 21 -12.36 16.26 11.26
C ARG A 21 -12.98 16.07 9.87
N ASN A 22 -12.18 16.19 8.81
CA ASN A 22 -12.63 16.02 7.43
C ASN A 22 -13.12 14.59 7.16
N LEU A 23 -12.45 13.57 7.72
CA LEU A 23 -12.87 12.17 7.62
C LEU A 23 -14.26 11.93 8.21
N LEU A 24 -14.59 12.61 9.31
CA LEU A 24 -15.82 12.43 10.07
C LEU A 24 -16.95 13.38 9.59
N ALA A 25 -16.60 14.45 8.89
CA ALA A 25 -17.54 15.43 8.36
C ALA A 25 -18.49 14.77 7.35
N GLY A 26 -19.80 14.95 7.54
CA GLY A 26 -20.82 14.44 6.62
C GLY A 26 -20.97 12.92 6.57
N LYS A 27 -20.23 12.15 7.38
CA LYS A 27 -20.37 10.70 7.44
C LYS A 27 -21.26 10.26 8.60
N ASP A 28 -22.29 9.49 8.24
CA ASP A 28 -23.16 8.81 9.20
C ASP A 28 -22.53 7.48 9.62
N VAL A 29 -21.55 7.56 10.51
CA VAL A 29 -20.85 6.40 11.08
C VAL A 29 -20.98 6.49 12.60
N PRO A 30 -21.40 5.42 13.30
CA PRO A 30 -21.69 5.45 14.74
C PRO A 30 -20.44 5.52 15.63
N CYS A 31 -19.24 5.51 15.04
CA CYS A 31 -17.97 5.61 15.74
C CYS A 31 -17.22 6.90 15.38
N ARG A 32 -16.48 7.43 16.36
CA ARG A 32 -15.69 8.68 16.19
C ARG A 32 -14.21 8.51 16.56
N THR A 33 -13.83 7.33 17.05
CA THR A 33 -12.45 6.98 17.43
C THR A 33 -12.07 5.63 16.84
N ASN A 34 -10.78 5.41 16.59
CA ASN A 34 -10.28 4.13 16.10
C ASN A 34 -10.78 2.95 16.97
N ALA A 35 -10.69 3.06 18.30
CA ALA A 35 -11.13 2.00 19.22
C ALA A 35 -12.65 1.74 19.17
N SER A 36 -13.48 2.78 19.07
CA SER A 36 -14.94 2.59 18.95
C SER A 36 -15.32 1.97 17.61
N CYS A 37 -14.64 2.34 16.52
CA CYS A 37 -14.85 1.73 15.21
C CYS A 37 -14.43 0.27 15.19
N ALA A 38 -13.29 -0.07 15.81
CA ALA A 38 -12.84 -1.45 15.96
C ALA A 38 -13.87 -2.32 16.70
N ALA A 39 -14.33 -1.86 17.87
CA ALA A 39 -15.30 -2.58 18.68
C ALA A 39 -16.63 -2.80 17.95
N LEU A 40 -17.18 -1.75 17.33
CA LEU A 40 -18.42 -1.85 16.56
C LEU A 40 -18.25 -2.70 15.30
N GLY A 41 -17.09 -2.62 14.63
CA GLY A 41 -16.77 -3.38 13.44
C GLY A 41 -16.69 -4.88 13.71
N VAL A 42 -16.00 -5.27 14.79
CA VAL A 42 -15.95 -6.67 15.25
C VAL A 42 -17.35 -7.15 15.64
N ALA A 43 -18.11 -6.37 16.40
CA ALA A 43 -19.48 -6.74 16.78
C ALA A 43 -20.41 -6.89 15.56
N ALA A 44 -20.29 -6.01 14.56
CA ALA A 44 -21.03 -6.12 13.30
C ALA A 44 -20.62 -7.38 12.52
N LEU A 45 -19.33 -7.72 12.51
CA LEU A 45 -18.81 -8.91 11.84
C LEU A 45 -19.33 -10.20 12.50
N GLU A 46 -19.32 -10.26 13.84
CA GLU A 46 -19.85 -11.38 14.61
C GLU A 46 -21.36 -11.54 14.42
N ALA A 47 -22.09 -10.44 14.30
CA ALA A 47 -23.52 -10.42 13.99
C ALA A 47 -23.84 -10.73 12.51
N GLY A 48 -22.84 -10.99 11.66
CA GLY A 48 -23.02 -11.24 10.22
C GLY A 48 -23.45 -10.02 9.41
N ARG A 49 -23.39 -8.80 9.97
CA ARG A 49 -23.68 -7.54 9.29
C ARG A 49 -22.46 -7.08 8.48
N LEU A 50 -22.15 -7.81 7.41
CA LEU A 50 -20.88 -7.65 6.67
C LEU A 50 -20.69 -6.25 6.09
N LYS A 51 -21.75 -5.61 5.58
CA LYS A 51 -21.68 -4.25 5.02
C LYS A 51 -21.35 -3.20 6.10
N ASP A 52 -21.92 -3.36 7.28
CA ASP A 52 -21.63 -2.49 8.43
C ASP A 52 -20.20 -2.72 8.91
N ALA A 53 -19.78 -3.99 9.02
CA ALA A 53 -18.42 -4.34 9.40
C ALA A 53 -17.39 -3.76 8.43
N GLN A 54 -17.60 -3.88 7.12
CA GLN A 54 -16.75 -3.25 6.10
C GLN A 54 -16.62 -1.74 6.31
N THR A 55 -17.75 -1.05 6.52
CA THR A 55 -17.79 0.41 6.71
C THR A 55 -17.05 0.83 7.98
N LEU A 56 -17.31 0.12 9.09
CA LEU A 56 -16.73 0.41 10.40
C LEU A 56 -15.23 0.14 10.45
N VAL A 57 -14.78 -0.98 9.88
CA VAL A 57 -13.35 -1.34 9.83
C VAL A 57 -12.59 -0.44 8.83
N ALA A 58 -13.23 0.01 7.75
CA ALA A 58 -12.62 1.03 6.88
C ALA A 58 -12.42 2.36 7.63
N MET A 59 -13.41 2.77 8.43
CA MET A 59 -13.27 3.95 9.30
C MET A 59 -12.22 3.76 10.39
N GLU A 60 -12.13 2.56 10.99
CA GLU A 60 -11.09 2.19 11.94
C GLU A 60 -9.69 2.42 11.36
N ALA A 61 -9.44 1.91 10.14
CA ALA A 61 -8.16 2.06 9.45
C ALA A 61 -7.83 3.53 9.18
N ALA A 62 -8.80 4.31 8.68
CA ALA A 62 -8.59 5.74 8.41
C ALA A 62 -8.25 6.53 9.69
N LEU A 63 -8.94 6.25 10.81
CA LEU A 63 -8.66 6.88 12.10
C LEU A 63 -7.36 6.40 12.74
N ALA A 64 -6.92 5.16 12.47
CA ALA A 64 -5.61 4.66 12.89
C ALA A 64 -4.48 5.44 12.20
N GLU A 65 -4.61 5.68 10.90
CA GLU A 65 -3.64 6.47 10.11
C GLU A 65 -3.63 7.94 10.55
N ALA A 66 -4.79 8.53 10.87
CA ALA A 66 -4.85 9.85 11.49
C ALA A 66 -4.06 9.89 12.82
N THR A 67 -4.18 8.84 13.64
CA THR A 67 -3.43 8.73 14.89
C THR A 67 -1.92 8.56 14.65
N ALA A 68 -1.53 7.84 13.60
CA ALA A 68 -0.13 7.69 13.21
C ALA A 68 0.47 9.01 12.76
N MET A 69 -0.29 9.81 11.99
CA MET A 69 0.11 11.16 11.61
C MET A 69 0.29 12.05 12.85
N GLN A 70 -0.67 12.05 13.77
CA GLN A 70 -0.58 12.84 15.01
C GLN A 70 0.65 12.46 15.84
N ALA A 71 0.90 11.16 16.02
CA ALA A 71 2.06 10.68 16.76
C ALA A 71 3.39 11.13 16.14
N ASN A 72 3.45 11.21 14.81
CA ASN A 72 4.62 11.72 14.08
C ASN A 72 4.76 13.24 14.25
N GLU A 73 3.66 14.00 14.20
CA GLU A 73 3.68 15.46 14.44
C GLU A 73 4.15 15.80 15.86
N GLU A 74 3.72 15.01 16.85
CA GLU A 74 4.09 15.18 18.25
C GLU A 74 5.49 14.63 18.59
N ASN A 75 6.17 13.97 17.65
CA ASN A 75 7.46 13.30 17.86
C ASN A 75 7.49 12.39 19.10
N SER A 76 6.41 11.64 19.35
CA SER A 76 6.24 10.83 20.56
C SER A 76 6.45 9.33 20.27
N PRO A 77 7.59 8.72 20.65
CA PRO A 77 7.89 7.32 20.31
C PRO A 77 6.84 6.33 20.83
N LYS A 78 6.29 6.59 22.02
CA LYS A 78 5.24 5.76 22.62
C LYS A 78 3.93 5.87 21.82
N ALA A 79 3.56 7.07 21.38
CA ALA A 79 2.38 7.27 20.55
C ALA A 79 2.56 6.61 19.17
N THR A 80 3.76 6.69 18.59
CA THR A 80 4.08 6.07 17.30
C THR A 80 3.95 4.55 17.36
N SER A 81 4.48 3.90 18.40
CA SER A 81 4.33 2.45 18.59
C SER A 81 2.85 2.05 18.74
N SER A 82 2.08 2.78 19.55
CA SER A 82 0.65 2.53 19.68
C SER A 82 -0.11 2.74 18.36
N ALA A 83 0.27 3.73 17.55
CA ALA A 83 -0.39 4.03 16.29
C ALA A 83 -0.10 2.94 15.24
N ARG A 84 1.16 2.49 15.12
CA ARG A 84 1.54 1.36 14.26
C ARG A 84 0.75 0.10 14.60
N ALA A 85 0.60 -0.21 15.89
CA ALA A 85 -0.18 -1.37 16.33
C ALA A 85 -1.66 -1.27 15.93
N ARG A 86 -2.27 -0.07 16.05
CA ARG A 86 -3.67 0.16 15.63
C ARG A 86 -3.85 0.01 14.12
N VAL A 87 -2.91 0.53 13.34
CA VAL A 87 -2.91 0.38 11.89
C VAL A 87 -2.79 -1.10 11.48
N ALA A 88 -1.89 -1.85 12.12
CA ALA A 88 -1.75 -3.29 11.87
C ALA A 88 -3.00 -4.08 12.28
N MET A 89 -3.63 -3.76 13.41
CA MET A 89 -4.89 -4.40 13.81
C MET A 89 -6.06 -4.07 12.87
N ALA A 90 -6.16 -2.84 12.36
CA ALA A 90 -7.18 -2.49 11.39
C ALA A 90 -7.04 -3.31 10.09
N LEU A 91 -5.80 -3.60 9.66
CA LEU A 91 -5.56 -4.53 8.55
C LEU A 91 -5.99 -5.96 8.90
N VAL A 92 -5.77 -6.43 10.13
CA VAL A 92 -6.28 -7.74 10.58
C VAL A 92 -7.80 -7.78 10.52
N HIS A 93 -8.48 -6.75 11.01
CA HIS A 93 -9.95 -6.68 10.92
C HIS A 93 -10.45 -6.61 9.47
N GLN A 94 -9.75 -5.90 8.58
CA GLN A 94 -10.06 -5.93 7.14
C GLN A 94 -9.95 -7.34 6.59
N GLY A 95 -8.88 -8.07 6.93
CA GLY A 95 -8.72 -9.48 6.54
C GLY A 95 -9.85 -10.36 7.07
N ASP A 96 -10.26 -10.19 8.33
CA ASP A 96 -11.36 -10.94 8.94
C ASP A 96 -12.71 -10.70 8.22
N VAL A 97 -12.95 -9.46 7.77
CA VAL A 97 -14.11 -9.12 6.92
C VAL A 97 -14.03 -9.87 5.59
N GLN A 98 -12.87 -9.89 4.93
CA GLN A 98 -12.69 -10.61 3.66
C GLN A 98 -12.86 -12.12 3.79
N VAL A 99 -12.43 -12.72 4.91
CA VAL A 99 -12.71 -14.14 5.22
C VAL A 99 -14.22 -14.40 5.24
N ARG A 100 -15.00 -13.52 5.88
CA ARG A 100 -16.47 -13.67 5.94
C ARG A 100 -17.15 -13.47 4.59
N LEU A 101 -16.55 -12.70 3.69
CA LEU A 101 -17.01 -12.51 2.31
C LEU A 101 -16.59 -13.66 1.38
N GLY A 102 -15.73 -14.57 1.84
CA GLY A 102 -15.17 -15.65 1.03
C GLY A 102 -14.01 -15.21 0.12
N ALA A 103 -13.56 -13.95 0.21
CA ALA A 103 -12.45 -13.39 -0.55
C ALA A 103 -11.11 -13.76 0.11
N LEU A 104 -10.74 -15.05 0.05
CA LEU A 104 -9.54 -15.56 0.72
C LEU A 104 -8.21 -14.93 0.22
N PRO A 105 -8.01 -14.65 -1.08
CA PRO A 105 -6.82 -13.93 -1.54
C PRO A 105 -6.69 -12.54 -0.89
N ASP A 106 -7.79 -11.78 -0.86
CA ASP A 106 -7.86 -10.45 -0.24
C ASP A 106 -7.56 -10.52 1.26
N ALA A 107 -8.13 -11.49 1.96
CA ALA A 107 -7.83 -11.73 3.37
C ALA A 107 -6.33 -11.97 3.61
N ARG A 108 -5.70 -12.83 2.78
CA ARG A 108 -4.25 -13.07 2.86
C ARG A 108 -3.46 -11.81 2.55
N ALA A 109 -3.87 -11.00 1.58
CA ALA A 109 -3.22 -9.73 1.26
C ALA A 109 -3.19 -8.79 2.47
N TYR A 110 -4.33 -8.64 3.16
CA TYR A 110 -4.43 -7.85 4.39
C TYR A 110 -3.54 -8.38 5.52
N TYR A 111 -3.58 -9.68 5.80
CA TYR A 111 -2.76 -10.27 6.87
C TYR A 111 -1.26 -10.17 6.55
N ARG A 112 -0.84 -10.49 5.31
CA ARG A 112 0.56 -10.38 4.89
C ARG A 112 1.06 -8.93 4.94
N THR A 113 0.20 -7.96 4.62
CA THR A 113 0.50 -6.52 4.77
C THR A 113 0.73 -6.17 6.25
N ALA A 114 -0.12 -6.64 7.15
CA ALA A 114 0.05 -6.42 8.60
C ALA A 114 1.36 -7.05 9.11
N VAL A 115 1.72 -8.24 8.63
CA VAL A 115 2.99 -8.91 8.97
C VAL A 115 4.19 -8.15 8.44
N SER A 116 4.14 -7.69 7.18
CA SER A 116 5.20 -6.92 6.51
C SER A 116 5.59 -5.70 7.34
N ARG A 117 4.60 -4.93 7.81
CA ARG A 117 4.81 -3.74 8.66
C ARG A 117 5.55 -4.04 9.97
N GLY A 118 5.44 -5.27 10.49
CA GLY A 118 6.19 -5.72 11.66
C GLY A 118 7.69 -5.84 11.41
N ASN A 119 8.10 -6.15 10.17
CA ASN A 119 9.51 -6.33 9.82
C ASN A 119 10.27 -4.99 9.82
N ASP A 120 9.57 -3.88 9.58
CA ASP A 120 10.15 -2.53 9.64
C ASP A 120 10.46 -2.10 11.08
N TYR A 121 9.83 -2.73 12.07
CA TYR A 121 9.94 -2.38 13.49
C TYR A 121 9.99 -3.63 14.39
N PRO A 122 11.03 -4.48 14.27
CA PRO A 122 11.08 -5.79 14.91
C PRO A 122 11.05 -5.76 16.44
N ASN A 123 11.42 -4.62 17.05
CA ASN A 123 11.48 -4.44 18.50
C ASN A 123 10.23 -3.75 19.10
N ASP A 124 9.19 -3.48 18.29
CA ASP A 124 7.97 -2.84 18.75
C ASP A 124 7.00 -3.87 19.35
N ALA A 125 6.94 -3.95 20.68
CA ALA A 125 6.16 -4.96 21.39
C ALA A 125 4.64 -4.85 21.16
N LEU A 126 4.10 -3.63 20.98
CA LEU A 126 2.67 -3.44 20.74
C LEU A 126 2.31 -3.86 19.31
N LEU A 127 3.12 -3.46 18.34
CA LEU A 127 2.98 -3.91 16.96
C LEU A 127 3.15 -5.43 16.85
N GLY A 128 4.09 -6.01 17.59
CA GLY A 128 4.34 -7.45 17.63
C GLY A 128 3.11 -8.28 17.99
N ARG A 129 2.22 -7.78 18.86
CA ARG A 129 0.95 -8.45 19.17
C ARG A 129 -0.02 -8.45 17.99
N ALA A 130 -0.12 -7.33 17.29
CA ALA A 130 -0.95 -7.23 16.09
C ALA A 130 -0.42 -8.13 14.96
N VAL A 131 0.90 -8.16 14.78
CA VAL A 131 1.59 -9.05 13.82
C VAL A 131 1.37 -10.51 14.17
N ALA A 132 1.42 -10.89 15.46
CA ALA A 132 1.13 -12.25 15.89
C ALA A 132 -0.31 -12.67 15.56
N ALA A 133 -1.28 -11.78 15.79
CA ALA A 133 -2.67 -12.01 15.38
C ALA A 133 -2.79 -12.20 13.86
N ALA A 134 -2.13 -11.33 13.07
CA ALA A 134 -2.10 -11.46 11.62
C ALA A 134 -1.51 -12.79 11.14
N ARG A 135 -0.41 -13.25 11.75
CA ARG A 135 0.20 -14.56 11.44
C ARG A 135 -0.74 -15.71 11.75
N GLN A 136 -1.37 -15.70 12.93
CA GLN A 136 -2.34 -16.71 13.31
C GLN A 136 -3.51 -16.80 12.32
N ARG A 137 -4.04 -15.65 11.88
CA ARG A 137 -5.14 -15.63 10.90
C ARG A 137 -4.69 -16.04 9.51
N LEU A 138 -3.48 -15.66 9.10
CA LEU A 138 -2.88 -16.10 7.85
C LEU A 138 -2.69 -17.62 7.81
N GLU A 139 -2.15 -18.21 8.88
CA GLU A 139 -1.96 -19.66 9.02
C GLU A 139 -3.29 -20.42 8.88
N ALA A 140 -4.37 -19.90 9.47
CA ALA A 140 -5.70 -20.50 9.41
C ALA A 140 -6.30 -20.59 7.99
N ILE A 141 -5.78 -19.81 7.03
CA ILE A 141 -6.25 -19.75 5.63
C ILE A 141 -5.13 -19.96 4.60
N ALA A 142 -3.93 -20.35 5.04
CA ALA A 142 -2.72 -20.34 4.20
C ALA A 142 -2.87 -21.21 2.94
N ASP A 143 -3.41 -22.42 3.10
CA ASP A 143 -3.52 -23.40 2.02
C ASP A 143 -4.91 -23.43 1.35
N LYS A 144 -5.81 -22.52 1.74
CA LYS A 144 -7.20 -22.53 1.27
C LYS A 144 -7.36 -21.71 -0.02
N ALA A 145 -7.72 -22.37 -1.12
CA ALA A 145 -7.98 -21.72 -2.41
C ALA A 145 -6.84 -20.76 -2.82
N VAL A 146 -5.60 -21.26 -2.76
CA VAL A 146 -4.41 -20.49 -3.17
C VAL A 146 -4.39 -20.39 -4.68
N VAL A 147 -4.24 -19.17 -5.19
CA VAL A 147 -4.11 -18.93 -6.62
C VAL A 147 -2.66 -19.15 -7.05
N ALA A 148 -2.45 -20.18 -7.88
CA ALA A 148 -1.15 -20.47 -8.48
C ALA A 148 -1.00 -19.71 -9.80
N GLY A 149 0.05 -18.89 -9.91
CA GLY A 149 0.36 -18.13 -11.12
C GLY A 149 -0.64 -17.01 -11.43
N VAL A 150 -0.58 -16.48 -12.66
CA VAL A 150 -1.49 -15.43 -13.15
C VAL A 150 -2.75 -16.08 -13.74
N PRO A 151 -3.97 -15.78 -13.22
CA PRO A 151 -5.21 -16.35 -13.75
C PRO A 151 -5.47 -15.98 -15.22
N PRO A 152 -6.29 -16.74 -15.96
CA PRO A 152 -6.62 -16.47 -17.37
C PRO A 152 -7.27 -15.10 -17.60
N ASN A 153 -8.03 -14.60 -16.62
CA ASN A 153 -8.68 -13.29 -16.68
C ASN A 153 -7.77 -12.15 -16.19
N GLY A 154 -6.52 -12.46 -15.86
CA GLY A 154 -5.57 -11.56 -15.22
C GLY A 154 -5.58 -11.63 -13.70
N ALA A 155 -4.64 -10.89 -13.11
CA ALA A 155 -4.47 -10.72 -11.67
C ALA A 155 -4.35 -9.23 -11.35
N ARG A 156 -4.83 -8.84 -10.18
CA ARG A 156 -4.51 -7.54 -9.58
C ARG A 156 -3.67 -7.79 -8.34
N PHE A 157 -2.46 -7.25 -8.32
CA PHE A 157 -1.60 -7.25 -7.15
C PHE A 157 -1.65 -5.86 -6.52
N ALA A 158 -1.78 -5.79 -5.20
CA ALA A 158 -1.87 -4.52 -4.48
C ALA A 158 -0.89 -4.48 -3.30
N SER A 159 -0.34 -3.30 -3.04
CA SER A 159 0.48 -3.01 -1.88
C SER A 159 -0.15 -1.84 -1.12
N TYR A 160 -0.45 -2.05 0.16
CA TYR A 160 -1.06 -1.01 0.99
C TYR A 160 -0.03 0.08 1.29
N MET A 161 -0.43 1.33 1.07
CA MET A 161 0.39 2.48 1.43
C MET A 161 -0.01 2.96 2.84
N PHE A 162 -0.85 3.98 2.91
CA PHE A 162 -1.40 4.59 4.11
C PHE A 162 -2.60 5.47 3.72
N PHE A 163 -3.37 5.95 4.70
CA PHE A 163 -4.65 6.67 4.48
C PHE A 163 -5.66 5.91 3.59
N GLY A 164 -5.63 4.57 3.59
CA GLY A 164 -6.53 3.75 2.79
C GLY A 164 -6.15 3.63 1.31
N ALA A 165 -5.01 4.19 0.91
CA ALA A 165 -4.53 4.12 -0.46
C ALA A 165 -3.71 2.85 -0.71
N TRP A 166 -3.72 2.43 -1.98
CA TRP A 166 -3.02 1.24 -2.46
C TRP A 166 -2.27 1.57 -3.74
N ASN A 167 -1.06 1.03 -3.87
CA ASN A 167 -0.46 0.83 -5.18
C ASN A 167 -1.08 -0.42 -5.79
N SER A 168 -1.37 -0.40 -7.09
CA SER A 168 -1.92 -1.56 -7.78
C SER A 168 -1.20 -1.86 -9.07
N ILE A 169 -1.06 -3.14 -9.37
CA ILE A 169 -0.48 -3.66 -10.60
C ILE A 169 -1.44 -4.71 -11.16
N GLU A 170 -2.03 -4.41 -12.30
CA GLU A 170 -2.82 -5.35 -13.06
C GLU A 170 -1.93 -6.10 -14.05
N VAL A 171 -2.04 -7.43 -14.06
CA VAL A 171 -1.32 -8.32 -14.99
C VAL A 171 -2.35 -9.08 -15.81
N LYS A 172 -2.48 -8.74 -17.10
CA LYS A 172 -3.51 -9.29 -17.99
C LYS A 172 -2.89 -10.06 -19.16
N PRO A 173 -3.26 -11.32 -19.42
CA PRO A 173 -2.83 -12.02 -20.63
C PRO A 173 -3.27 -11.26 -21.89
N VAL A 174 -2.38 -11.15 -22.89
CA VAL A 174 -2.71 -10.47 -24.15
C VAL A 174 -3.33 -11.46 -25.13
N LYS A 175 -4.57 -11.19 -25.56
CA LYS A 175 -5.29 -12.04 -26.52
C LYS A 175 -4.48 -12.19 -27.81
N GLY A 176 -4.26 -13.44 -28.24
CA GLY A 176 -3.51 -13.76 -29.46
C GLY A 176 -1.98 -13.71 -29.35
N ARG A 177 -1.40 -13.32 -28.21
CA ARG A 177 0.05 -13.32 -27.97
C ARG A 177 0.39 -14.26 -26.81
N HIS A 178 0.64 -15.54 -27.10
CA HIS A 178 0.97 -16.53 -26.09
C HIS A 178 2.20 -16.13 -25.25
N GLY A 179 2.07 -16.24 -23.93
CA GLY A 179 3.11 -15.91 -22.94
C GLY A 179 3.38 -14.41 -22.78
N VAL A 180 2.62 -13.53 -23.45
CA VAL A 180 2.74 -12.07 -23.31
C VAL A 180 1.63 -11.55 -22.40
N TYR A 181 2.01 -10.69 -21.46
CA TYR A 181 1.12 -10.05 -20.50
C TYR A 181 1.20 -8.53 -20.68
N ARG A 182 0.10 -7.85 -20.42
CA ARG A 182 0.08 -6.41 -20.20
C ARG A 182 0.13 -6.16 -18.69
N ILE A 183 1.10 -5.36 -18.26
CA ILE A 183 1.19 -4.82 -16.92
C ILE A 183 0.70 -3.38 -16.98
N ASP A 184 -0.28 -3.05 -16.14
CA ASP A 184 -0.72 -1.68 -15.87
C ASP A 184 -0.52 -1.42 -14.37
N GLY A 185 0.39 -0.51 -14.04
CA GLY A 185 0.72 -0.13 -12.67
C GLY A 185 0.23 1.28 -12.36
N ASP A 186 -0.46 1.44 -11.23
CA ASP A 186 -0.85 2.72 -10.64
C ASP A 186 -0.19 2.83 -9.27
N PHE A 187 0.65 3.84 -9.11
CA PHE A 187 1.45 4.08 -7.92
C PHE A 187 1.07 5.41 -7.32
N VAL A 188 0.89 5.43 -6.00
CA VAL A 188 0.44 6.59 -5.25
C VAL A 188 1.35 6.83 -4.07
N TYR A 189 1.66 8.09 -3.83
CA TYR A 189 2.22 8.55 -2.57
C TYR A 189 1.20 9.47 -1.91
N PRO A 190 0.38 8.94 -0.97
CA PRO A 190 -0.64 9.72 -0.30
C PRO A 190 -0.02 10.83 0.53
N THR A 191 -0.72 11.95 0.62
CA THR A 191 -0.35 13.08 1.47
C THR A 191 -1.61 13.70 2.07
N VAL A 192 -1.42 14.58 3.05
CA VAL A 192 -2.50 15.38 3.62
C VAL A 192 -2.09 16.84 3.56
N GLY A 193 -2.92 17.66 2.92
CA GLY A 193 -2.69 19.09 2.76
C GLY A 193 -2.65 19.84 4.09
N ALA A 194 -2.26 21.11 4.05
CA ALA A 194 -2.28 21.99 5.21
C ALA A 194 -3.71 22.24 5.73
N ASP A 195 -4.72 22.08 4.87
CA ASP A 195 -6.15 22.14 5.16
C ASP A 195 -6.74 20.81 5.69
N GLY A 196 -5.89 19.79 5.86
CA GLY A 196 -6.31 18.44 6.26
C GLY A 196 -7.02 17.65 5.16
N GLN A 197 -7.01 18.10 3.91
CA GLN A 197 -7.61 17.35 2.80
C GLN A 197 -6.64 16.26 2.31
N PRO A 198 -7.15 15.06 1.97
CA PRO A 198 -6.34 14.02 1.33
C PRO A 198 -5.86 14.50 -0.05
N SER A 199 -4.60 14.22 -0.36
CA SER A 199 -4.01 14.39 -1.69
C SER A 199 -3.06 13.23 -1.99
N ALA A 200 -2.55 13.14 -3.20
CA ALA A 200 -1.55 12.13 -3.56
C ALA A 200 -0.71 12.59 -4.75
N ASN A 201 0.57 12.27 -4.71
CA ASN A 201 1.36 12.21 -5.94
C ASN A 201 1.09 10.87 -6.61
N MET A 202 1.00 10.87 -7.93
CA MET A 202 0.67 9.67 -8.70
C MET A 202 1.69 9.44 -9.80
N GLY A 203 1.96 8.17 -10.06
CA GLY A 203 2.76 7.69 -11.19
C GLY A 203 2.10 6.46 -11.78
N SER A 204 2.31 6.23 -13.07
CA SER A 204 1.77 5.04 -13.73
C SER A 204 2.77 4.43 -14.70
N LEU A 205 2.58 3.14 -14.96
CA LEU A 205 3.36 2.36 -15.92
C LEU A 205 2.42 1.49 -16.74
N SER A 206 2.63 1.44 -18.05
CA SER A 206 1.97 0.43 -18.89
C SER A 206 3.00 -0.23 -19.79
N ALA A 207 3.06 -1.57 -19.76
CA ALA A 207 4.04 -2.33 -20.54
C ALA A 207 3.52 -3.70 -20.98
N TYR A 208 3.90 -4.12 -22.17
CA TYR A 208 3.82 -5.52 -22.59
C TYR A 208 5.08 -6.26 -22.15
N VAL A 209 4.93 -7.39 -21.46
CA VAL A 209 6.04 -8.14 -20.89
C VAL A 209 5.94 -9.63 -21.18
N ARG A 210 7.07 -10.32 -21.03
CA ARG A 210 7.15 -11.77 -20.87
C ARG A 210 7.85 -12.08 -19.56
N PHE A 211 7.31 -13.03 -18.80
CA PHE A 211 7.98 -13.54 -17.61
C PHE A 211 8.95 -14.66 -18.04
N TYR A 212 10.24 -14.43 -17.83
CA TYR A 212 11.28 -15.42 -17.97
C TYR A 212 11.68 -15.89 -16.57
N ASP A 213 11.48 -17.18 -16.27
CA ASP A 213 11.75 -17.75 -14.95
C ASP A 213 11.04 -16.98 -13.80
N GLY A 214 9.82 -16.50 -14.08
CA GLY A 214 9.02 -15.71 -13.13
C GLY A 214 9.39 -14.23 -13.05
N VAL A 215 10.33 -13.75 -13.87
CA VAL A 215 10.82 -12.36 -13.87
C VAL A 215 10.49 -11.65 -15.19
N ALA A 216 9.88 -10.47 -15.09
CA ALA A 216 9.73 -9.52 -16.19
C ALA A 216 10.49 -8.24 -15.88
N ARG A 217 11.16 -7.65 -16.87
CA ARG A 217 11.99 -6.46 -16.69
C ARG A 217 11.59 -5.40 -17.71
N VAL A 218 11.24 -4.23 -17.23
CA VAL A 218 10.73 -3.11 -18.03
C VAL A 218 11.71 -1.95 -17.97
N PRO A 219 12.55 -1.74 -19.01
CA PRO A 219 13.28 -0.50 -19.15
C PRO A 219 12.28 0.64 -19.33
N VAL A 220 12.36 1.63 -18.45
CA VAL A 220 11.60 2.87 -18.61
C VAL A 220 12.43 3.79 -19.48
N THR A 221 11.88 4.15 -20.64
CA THR A 221 12.46 5.15 -21.52
C THR A 221 11.64 6.42 -21.46
N ASP A 222 12.29 7.57 -21.65
CA ASP A 222 11.69 8.91 -21.60
C ASP A 222 10.78 9.20 -22.83
N ASP A 223 10.43 8.15 -23.58
CA ASP A 223 9.61 8.24 -24.78
C ASP A 223 8.17 8.47 -24.30
N GLY A 224 7.80 9.73 -24.10
CA GLY A 224 6.51 10.24 -23.62
C GLY A 224 5.28 9.89 -24.49
N GLY A 225 5.27 8.72 -25.11
CA GLY A 225 4.12 8.13 -25.77
C GLY A 225 3.11 7.59 -24.76
N ARG A 226 1.83 7.77 -25.06
CA ARG A 226 0.71 7.14 -24.34
C ARG A 226 0.62 5.62 -24.55
N ALA A 227 1.47 5.04 -25.40
CA ALA A 227 1.43 3.63 -25.74
C ALA A 227 2.16 2.79 -24.68
N PRO A 228 1.69 1.57 -24.38
CA PRO A 228 2.41 0.67 -23.51
C PRO A 228 3.82 0.36 -24.04
N LEU A 229 4.82 0.36 -23.17
CA LEU A 229 6.20 -0.02 -23.49
C LEU A 229 6.24 -1.48 -23.97
N ASP A 230 7.01 -1.81 -25.01
CA ASP A 230 7.26 -3.21 -25.37
C ASP A 230 8.54 -3.71 -24.67
N ALA A 231 8.34 -4.42 -23.56
CA ALA A 231 9.37 -5.03 -22.72
C ALA A 231 9.29 -6.57 -22.78
N THR A 232 9.03 -7.12 -23.97
CA THR A 232 8.94 -8.58 -24.16
C THR A 232 10.30 -9.26 -24.38
N ALA A 233 11.37 -8.49 -24.54
CA ALA A 233 12.73 -9.01 -24.70
C ALA A 233 13.32 -9.48 -23.36
N ARG A 234 14.09 -10.57 -23.36
CA ARG A 234 14.80 -11.05 -22.17
C ARG A 234 16.00 -10.16 -21.87
N ILE A 235 16.00 -9.50 -20.72
CA ILE A 235 17.14 -8.72 -20.22
C ILE A 235 17.81 -9.54 -19.13
N THR A 236 19.05 -9.98 -19.34
CA THR A 236 19.82 -10.75 -18.33
C THR A 236 20.88 -9.91 -17.63
N ASN A 237 21.47 -8.93 -18.33
CA ASN A 237 22.51 -8.06 -17.80
C ASN A 237 21.91 -6.78 -17.21
N LEU A 238 22.00 -6.63 -15.88
CA LEU A 238 21.54 -5.46 -15.14
C LEU A 238 22.62 -4.39 -14.93
N ALA A 239 23.89 -4.68 -15.23
CA ALA A 239 25.00 -3.73 -15.08
C ALA A 239 24.76 -2.34 -15.72
N PRO A 240 24.00 -2.21 -16.84
CA PRO A 240 23.67 -0.89 -17.37
C PRO A 240 22.73 -0.03 -16.51
N TYR A 241 22.09 -0.62 -15.49
CA TYR A 241 21.13 0.02 -14.59
C TYR A 241 21.66 0.09 -13.14
N ASP A 242 22.79 -0.54 -12.84
CA ASP A 242 23.39 -0.45 -11.52
C ASP A 242 23.99 0.95 -11.32
N LYS A 243 23.67 1.59 -10.19
CA LYS A 243 24.26 2.88 -9.81
C LYS A 243 25.75 2.67 -9.50
N HIS A 244 26.63 3.19 -10.35
CA HIS A 244 28.04 3.35 -10.00
C HIS A 244 28.21 4.63 -9.18
N GLU A 245 28.38 4.50 -7.87
CA GLU A 245 28.63 5.64 -6.95
C GLU A 245 29.95 6.39 -7.27
N ASP A 246 30.86 5.78 -8.03
CA ASP A 246 32.24 6.27 -8.19
C ASP A 246 32.51 7.17 -9.41
N LYS A 247 31.53 7.48 -10.27
CA LYS A 247 31.75 8.34 -11.45
C LYS A 247 30.59 9.30 -11.75
N PRO A 248 30.63 10.55 -11.26
CA PRO A 248 29.57 11.54 -11.43
C PRO A 248 29.40 12.09 -12.87
N THR A 249 30.28 11.71 -13.81
CA THR A 249 30.40 12.35 -15.13
C THR A 249 30.07 11.46 -16.32
N ASP A 250 29.77 10.18 -16.10
CA ASP A 250 29.33 9.31 -17.19
C ASP A 250 27.81 9.48 -17.38
N LYS A 251 27.38 9.94 -18.57
CA LYS A 251 26.00 9.97 -19.09
C LYS A 251 25.32 8.58 -19.16
N ARG A 252 25.74 7.62 -18.34
CA ARG A 252 25.07 6.35 -18.06
C ARG A 252 24.01 6.50 -16.96
N ALA A 253 23.86 7.71 -16.41
CA ALA A 253 22.96 8.07 -15.30
C ALA A 253 21.45 7.98 -15.61
N ASP A 254 21.05 7.77 -16.87
CA ASP A 254 19.68 7.99 -17.33
C ASP A 254 18.95 6.69 -17.70
N ARG A 255 19.11 5.63 -16.90
CA ARG A 255 18.44 4.35 -17.16
C ARG A 255 17.68 3.89 -15.93
N CYS A 256 16.36 3.80 -16.07
CA CYS A 256 15.50 3.13 -15.11
C CYS A 256 15.04 1.79 -15.67
N LEU A 257 15.02 0.77 -14.81
CA LEU A 257 14.40 -0.51 -15.10
C LEU A 257 13.58 -0.97 -13.90
N ILE A 258 12.34 -1.35 -14.17
CA ILE A 258 11.46 -1.94 -13.16
C ILE A 258 11.43 -3.46 -13.36
N GLU A 259 11.87 -4.18 -12.33
CA GLU A 259 11.81 -5.64 -12.27
C GLU A 259 10.53 -6.07 -11.54
N PHE A 260 9.76 -6.94 -12.19
CA PHE A 260 8.56 -7.58 -11.67
C PHE A 260 8.84 -9.07 -11.48
N LYS A 261 8.77 -9.56 -10.26
CA LYS A 261 9.11 -10.94 -9.90
C LYS A 261 7.94 -11.63 -9.22
N LEU A 262 7.42 -12.68 -9.85
CA LEU A 262 6.47 -13.61 -9.24
C LEU A 262 7.21 -14.50 -8.24
N SER A 263 7.45 -13.98 -7.03
CA SER A 263 8.37 -14.59 -6.06
C SER A 263 7.77 -15.75 -5.26
N ALA A 264 6.45 -15.78 -5.13
CA ALA A 264 5.69 -16.84 -4.48
C ALA A 264 4.24 -16.83 -5.02
N PRO A 265 3.42 -17.86 -4.74
CA PRO A 265 1.99 -17.80 -5.03
C PRO A 265 1.38 -16.51 -4.47
N GLU A 266 0.57 -15.84 -5.30
CA GLU A 266 -0.13 -14.59 -4.94
C GLU A 266 0.78 -13.42 -4.53
N THR A 267 2.07 -13.48 -4.86
CA THR A 267 3.06 -12.48 -4.45
C THR A 267 3.85 -11.98 -5.66
N LEU A 268 3.87 -10.67 -5.82
CA LEU A 268 4.64 -9.96 -6.83
C LEU A 268 5.60 -9.01 -6.13
N ASP A 269 6.90 -9.28 -6.21
CA ASP A 269 7.93 -8.35 -5.75
C ASP A 269 8.32 -7.42 -6.90
N VAL A 270 8.42 -6.14 -6.60
CA VAL A 270 8.80 -5.10 -7.55
C VAL A 270 10.03 -4.37 -7.04
N ALA A 271 11.02 -4.22 -7.91
CA ALA A 271 12.26 -3.54 -7.60
C ALA A 271 12.69 -2.63 -8.76
N THR A 272 13.11 -1.43 -8.41
CA THR A 272 13.66 -0.44 -9.33
C THR A 272 15.18 -0.56 -9.35
N HIS A 273 15.72 -0.66 -10.56
CA HIS A 273 17.15 -0.55 -10.84
C HIS A 273 17.42 0.80 -11.51
N GLY A 274 18.50 1.46 -11.07
CA GLY A 274 18.89 2.79 -11.56
C GLY A 274 18.31 3.91 -10.72
N SER A 275 18.05 5.06 -11.34
CA SER A 275 17.56 6.26 -10.65
C SER A 275 16.04 6.30 -10.56
N LEU A 276 15.49 6.36 -9.34
CA LEU A 276 14.05 6.50 -9.07
C LEU A 276 13.45 7.76 -9.70
N THR A 277 14.21 8.87 -9.77
CA THR A 277 13.74 10.12 -10.38
C THR A 277 13.50 9.96 -11.89
N GLU A 278 14.30 9.13 -12.53
CA GLU A 278 14.25 8.88 -13.97
C GLU A 278 13.21 7.83 -14.36
N CYS A 279 12.59 7.15 -13.39
CA CYS A 279 11.47 6.26 -13.64
C CYS A 279 10.15 7.01 -13.92
N GLY A 280 10.14 8.34 -13.74
CA GLY A 280 9.01 9.18 -14.14
C GLY A 280 7.75 9.05 -13.30
N PHE A 281 7.78 8.37 -12.15
CA PHE A 281 6.59 8.15 -11.31
C PHE A 281 6.14 9.36 -10.49
N GLY A 282 6.87 10.48 -10.55
CA GLY A 282 6.56 11.70 -9.81
C GLY A 282 7.16 11.72 -8.40
N PHE A 283 6.96 12.84 -7.70
CA PHE A 283 7.64 13.12 -6.43
C PHE A 283 7.24 12.13 -5.32
N ASN A 284 8.23 11.46 -4.70
CA ASN A 284 8.07 10.43 -3.65
C ASN A 284 7.26 9.20 -4.06
N VAL A 285 6.95 9.01 -5.34
CA VAL A 285 6.26 7.83 -5.82
C VAL A 285 7.30 6.78 -6.19
N SER A 286 7.12 5.56 -5.68
CA SER A 286 7.94 4.41 -6.04
C SER A 286 7.03 3.21 -6.34
N ALA A 287 7.45 2.40 -7.30
CA ALA A 287 6.86 1.10 -7.59
C ALA A 287 7.43 -0.01 -6.70
N ASP A 288 8.47 0.27 -5.91
CA ASP A 288 9.17 -0.74 -5.13
C ASP A 288 8.31 -1.30 -4.01
N GLY A 289 8.40 -2.61 -3.82
CA GLY A 289 7.79 -3.29 -2.69
C GLY A 289 7.20 -4.63 -3.06
N ARG A 290 6.50 -5.19 -2.07
CA ARG A 290 5.82 -6.48 -2.20
C ARG A 290 4.33 -6.26 -2.36
N TYR A 291 3.77 -6.81 -3.41
CA TYR A 291 2.37 -6.73 -3.76
C TYR A 291 1.71 -8.10 -3.61
N TYR A 292 0.48 -8.12 -3.12
CA TYR A 292 -0.29 -9.34 -2.90
C TYR A 292 -1.52 -9.38 -3.81
N LEU A 293 -1.87 -10.58 -4.28
CA LEU A 293 -3.06 -10.77 -5.11
C LEU A 293 -4.32 -10.33 -4.34
N MET A 294 -5.12 -9.48 -4.98
CA MET A 294 -6.47 -9.12 -4.55
C MET A 294 -7.44 -9.41 -5.68
N THR A 295 -8.57 -10.02 -5.31
CA THR A 295 -9.63 -10.47 -6.21
C THR A 295 -10.84 -9.56 -6.08
N GLY A 296 -10.92 -8.56 -6.95
CA GLY A 296 -12.05 -7.65 -7.02
C GLY A 296 -11.89 -6.37 -6.20
N SER A 297 -12.69 -5.38 -6.58
CA SER A 297 -12.92 -4.10 -5.91
C SER A 297 -14.42 -3.89 -5.81
#